data_AF-A0AAP4BNG5-F1
#
_entry.id   AF-A0AAP4BNG5-F1
#
_cell.length_a   1.000
_cell.length_b   1.000
_cell.length_c   1.000
_cell.angle_alpha   90.00
_cell.angle_beta   90.00
_cell.angle_gamma   90.00
#
_symmetry.space_group_name_H-M   'P 1'
#
loop_
_entity.id
_entity.type
_entity.pdbx_description
1 polymer ?
#
loop_
_entity_poly.entity_id
_entity_poly.type
_entity_poly.pdbx_seq_one_letter_code
_entity_poly.pdbx_strand_id
1 'polypeptide(L)'
;MGTKQQLEKPWFKVQGLLDEIAEAKGWNDLSSQAKKLVLGTISYIVVEKAFTWHHVYHTPEKRLRGNRKAWFAVTGLVDVLGPVAFFLFGRKGKNKR
;
A
#
# COMPACT_ATOMS: atom_id res chain seq x y z
N MET A 1 -30.95 11.63 30.86
CA MET A 1 -30.18 10.39 30.67
C MET A 1 -30.26 9.98 29.20
N GLY A 2 -29.11 9.69 28.58
CA GLY A 2 -29.05 8.87 27.36
C GLY A 2 -28.83 9.58 26.03
N THR A 3 -27.58 9.92 25.71
CA THR A 3 -27.04 9.93 24.32
C THR A 3 -25.50 9.90 24.37
N LYS A 4 -24.95 8.87 25.03
CA LYS A 4 -23.57 8.42 24.75
C LYS A 4 -23.64 7.31 23.69
N GLN A 5 -24.37 7.53 22.60
CA GLN A 5 -24.33 6.63 21.45
C GLN A 5 -22.98 6.80 20.76
N GLN A 6 -22.02 6.04 21.27
CA GLN A 6 -21.15 5.20 20.47
C GLN A 6 -20.61 5.86 19.19
N LEU A 7 -19.69 6.80 19.41
CA LEU A 7 -18.54 6.94 18.53
C LEU A 7 -17.71 5.66 18.64
N GLU A 8 -18.18 4.56 18.04
CA GLU A 8 -17.31 3.41 17.76
C GLU A 8 -16.28 3.88 16.75
N LYS A 9 -15.14 4.37 17.26
CA LYS A 9 -14.10 4.94 16.42
C LYS A 9 -13.70 3.87 15.40
N PRO A 10 -13.59 4.22 14.10
CA PRO A 10 -13.31 3.25 13.05
C PRO A 10 -12.03 2.45 13.29
N TRP A 11 -11.07 3.03 14.03
CA TRP A 11 -9.82 2.37 14.39
C TRP A 11 -10.00 1.15 15.33
N PHE A 12 -10.98 1.16 16.25
CA PHE A 12 -11.22 0.02 17.15
C PHE A 12 -11.75 -1.20 16.39
N LYS A 13 -12.55 -0.97 15.34
CA LYS A 13 -13.02 -2.05 14.45
C LYS A 13 -11.87 -2.66 13.66
N VAL A 14 -10.96 -1.82 13.16
CA VAL A 14 -9.76 -2.30 12.47
C VAL A 14 -8.88 -3.10 13.42
N GLN A 15 -8.66 -2.61 14.64
CA GLN A 15 -7.84 -3.31 15.63
C GLN A 15 -8.41 -4.70 15.95
N GLY A 16 -9.71 -4.81 16.23
CA GLY A 16 -10.34 -6.11 16.49
C GLY A 16 -10.25 -7.08 15.31
N LEU A 17 -10.36 -6.58 14.06
CA LEU A 17 -10.13 -7.40 12.87
C LEU A 17 -8.67 -7.85 12.72
N LEU A 18 -7.71 -7.02 13.12
CA LEU A 18 -6.30 -7.37 13.10
C LEU A 18 -5.98 -8.43 14.16
N ASP A 19 -6.55 -8.30 15.35
CA ASP A 19 -6.40 -9.29 16.43
C ASP A 19 -6.99 -10.64 16.00
N GLU A 20 -8.17 -10.64 15.37
CA GLU A 20 -8.78 -11.84 14.80
C GLU A 20 -7.88 -12.49 13.74
N ILE A 21 -7.29 -11.70 12.85
CA ILE A 21 -6.34 -12.19 11.85
C ILE A 21 -5.09 -12.79 12.50
N ALA A 22 -4.60 -12.21 13.59
CA ALA A 22 -3.42 -12.68 14.30
C ALA A 22 -3.66 -14.00 15.06
N GLU A 23 -4.87 -14.20 15.58
CA GLU A 23 -5.24 -15.40 16.35
C GLU A 23 -5.76 -16.56 15.47
N ALA A 24 -6.29 -16.24 14.28
CA ALA A 24 -6.86 -17.23 13.38
C ALA A 24 -5.83 -18.29 12.95
N LYS A 25 -6.21 -19.56 13.04
CA LYS A 25 -5.33 -20.69 12.67
C LYS A 25 -5.34 -21.01 11.18
N GLY A 26 -6.24 -20.40 10.42
CA GLY A 26 -6.34 -20.60 8.98
C GLY A 26 -7.47 -19.78 8.35
N TRP A 27 -7.49 -19.74 7.02
CA TRP A 27 -8.42 -18.91 6.26
C TRP A 27 -9.90 -19.13 6.63
N ASN A 28 -10.31 -20.37 6.89
CA ASN A 28 -11.71 -20.68 7.17
C ASN A 28 -12.19 -20.16 8.54
N ASP A 29 -11.25 -19.91 9.46
CA ASP A 29 -11.50 -19.41 10.82
C ASP A 29 -11.80 -17.90 10.84
N LEU A 30 -11.38 -17.19 9.79
CA LEU A 30 -11.60 -15.76 9.65
C LEU A 30 -13.06 -15.43 9.35
N SER A 31 -13.56 -14.39 10.01
CA SER A 31 -14.80 -13.69 9.69
C SER A 31 -14.77 -13.14 8.27
N SER A 32 -15.96 -12.97 7.69
CA SER A 32 -16.10 -12.39 6.35
C SER A 32 -15.51 -10.98 6.24
N GLN A 33 -15.43 -10.23 7.35
CA GLN A 33 -14.86 -8.89 7.38
C GLN A 33 -13.33 -8.95 7.40
N ALA A 34 -12.74 -9.83 8.21
CA ALA A 34 -11.30 -10.07 8.23
C ALA A 34 -10.80 -10.57 6.87
N LYS A 35 -11.51 -11.53 6.25
CA LYS A 35 -11.22 -12.01 4.89
C LYS A 35 -11.22 -10.87 3.86
N LYS A 36 -12.22 -9.98 3.91
CA LYS A 36 -12.27 -8.81 3.02
C LYS A 36 -11.11 -7.86 3.25
N LEU A 37 -10.68 -7.67 4.50
CA LEU A 37 -9.53 -6.83 4.83
C LEU A 37 -8.23 -7.43 4.27
N VAL A 38 -8.01 -8.73 4.43
CA VAL A 38 -6.84 -9.44 3.87
C VAL A 38 -6.84 -9.35 2.34
N LEU A 39 -7.96 -9.69 1.68
CA LEU A 39 -8.07 -9.60 0.23
C LEU A 39 -7.90 -8.16 -0.27
N GLY A 40 -8.47 -7.18 0.43
CA GLY A 40 -8.32 -5.76 0.10
C GLY A 40 -6.86 -5.30 0.20
N THR A 41 -6.15 -5.74 1.25
CA THR A 41 -4.73 -5.41 1.44
C THR A 41 -3.86 -6.03 0.35
N ILE A 42 -4.07 -7.31 0.01
CA ILE A 42 -3.37 -7.97 -1.10
C ILE A 42 -3.66 -7.26 -2.42
N SER A 43 -4.93 -6.94 -2.70
CA SER A 43 -5.33 -6.23 -3.92
C SER A 43 -4.66 -4.87 -4.01
N TYR A 44 -4.61 -4.13 -2.91
CA TYR A 44 -3.93 -2.84 -2.83
C TYR A 44 -2.44 -2.96 -3.16
N ILE A 45 -1.72 -3.92 -2.55
CA ILE A 45 -0.29 -4.12 -2.79
C ILE A 45 -0.01 -4.41 -4.27
N VAL A 46 -0.83 -5.26 -4.90
CA VAL A 46 -0.69 -5.61 -6.33
C VAL A 46 -0.92 -4.38 -7.20
N VAL A 47 -1.98 -3.62 -6.95
CA VAL A 47 -2.32 -2.41 -7.71
C VAL A 47 -1.24 -1.34 -7.53
N GLU A 48 -0.74 -1.13 -6.31
CA GLU A 48 0.33 -0.19 -6.00
C GLU A 48 1.61 -0.51 -6.78
N LYS A 49 2.07 -1.77 -6.74
CA LYS A 49 3.28 -2.20 -7.47
C LYS A 49 3.08 -2.05 -8.97
N ALA A 50 1.95 -2.50 -9.51
CA ALA A 50 1.65 -2.37 -10.94
C ALA A 50 1.62 -0.90 -11.40
N PHE A 51 0.97 -0.02 -10.62
CA PHE A 51 0.90 1.41 -10.90
C PHE A 51 2.28 2.07 -10.87
N THR A 52 3.10 1.70 -9.90
CA THR A 52 4.47 2.20 -9.75
C THR A 52 5.34 1.75 -10.91
N TRP A 53 5.31 0.46 -11.25
CA TRP A 53 6.07 -0.08 -12.38
C TRP A 53 5.64 0.51 -13.71
N HIS A 54 4.35 0.74 -13.91
CA HIS A 54 3.84 1.46 -15.06
C HIS A 54 4.49 2.85 -15.17
N HIS A 55 4.60 3.57 -14.05
CA HIS A 55 5.27 4.88 -14.03
C HIS A 55 6.78 4.79 -14.23
N VAL A 56 7.47 3.84 -13.60
CA VAL A 56 8.92 3.62 -13.80
C VAL A 56 9.20 3.34 -15.28
N TYR A 57 8.37 2.53 -15.92
CA TYR A 57 8.50 2.16 -17.33
C TYR A 57 8.18 3.33 -18.28
N HIS A 58 7.14 4.12 -18.03
CA HIS A 58 6.78 5.23 -18.93
C HIS A 58 7.54 6.53 -18.63
N THR A 59 8.30 6.60 -17.54
CA THR A 59 9.13 7.78 -17.26
C THR A 59 10.31 7.84 -18.24
N PRO A 60 10.45 8.92 -19.03
CA PRO A 60 11.62 9.09 -19.90
C PRO A 60 12.90 9.18 -19.08
N GLU A 61 14.02 8.63 -19.56
CA GLU A 61 15.28 8.58 -18.80
C GLU A 61 15.78 9.97 -18.37
N LYS A 62 15.57 10.99 -19.20
CA LYS A 62 15.91 12.39 -18.86
C LYS A 62 15.18 12.91 -17.60
N ARG A 63 14.03 12.33 -17.28
CA ARG A 63 13.19 12.67 -16.13
C ARG A 63 13.34 11.68 -14.97
N LEU A 64 14.09 10.61 -15.15
CA LEU A 64 14.39 9.64 -14.11
C LEU A 64 15.70 10.04 -13.42
N ARG A 65 15.75 9.97 -12.08
CA ARG A 65 17.01 10.16 -11.35
C ARG A 65 17.73 8.81 -11.27
N GLY A 66 18.85 8.66 -11.97
CA GLY A 66 19.62 7.41 -11.96
C GLY A 66 19.09 6.34 -12.92
N ASN A 67 19.42 5.07 -12.65
CA ASN A 67 19.12 3.95 -13.55
C ASN A 67 17.71 3.37 -13.31
N ARG A 68 16.96 3.17 -14.39
CA ARG A 68 15.64 2.51 -14.41
C ARG A 68 15.64 1.15 -13.74
N LYS A 69 16.65 0.32 -14.00
CA LYS A 69 16.75 -1.01 -13.39
C LYS A 69 16.89 -0.94 -11.87
N ALA A 70 17.60 0.08 -11.36
CA ALA A 70 17.72 0.30 -9.93
C ALA A 70 16.37 0.66 -9.30
N TRP A 71 15.56 1.48 -9.98
CA TRP A 71 14.20 1.80 -9.51
C TRP A 71 13.25 0.61 -9.54
N PHE A 72 13.34 -0.27 -10.54
CA PHE A 72 12.60 -1.53 -10.52
C PHE A 72 13.02 -2.41 -9.34
N ALA A 73 14.32 -2.52 -9.05
CA ALA A 73 14.81 -3.26 -7.89
C ALA A 73 14.30 -2.66 -6.58
N VAL A 74 14.41 -1.33 -6.40
CA VAL A 74 13.95 -0.65 -5.18
C VAL A 74 12.44 -0.80 -4.98
N THR A 75 11.64 -0.59 -6.03
CA THR A 75 10.17 -0.69 -5.95
C THR A 75 9.66 -2.13 -5.84
N GLY A 76 10.45 -3.11 -6.29
CA GLY A 76 10.13 -4.52 -6.18
C GLY A 76 10.50 -5.11 -4.81
N LEU A 77 11.70 -4.79 -4.32
CA LEU A 77 12.30 -5.40 -3.11
C LEU A 77 11.90 -4.68 -1.81
N VAL A 78 11.57 -3.40 -1.88
CA VAL A 78 11.17 -2.62 -0.71
C VAL A 78 9.69 -2.33 -0.84
N ASP A 79 8.86 -2.98 -0.02
CA ASP A 79 7.40 -3.03 -0.18
C ASP A 79 6.72 -1.68 -0.39
N VAL A 80 6.22 -1.04 0.66
CA VAL A 80 5.50 0.24 0.52
C VAL A 80 6.50 1.40 0.38
N LEU A 81 7.69 1.28 0.98
CA LEU A 81 8.69 2.35 0.95
C LEU A 81 9.31 2.52 -0.44
N GLY A 82 9.42 1.46 -1.25
CA GLY A 82 10.01 1.53 -2.59
C GLY A 82 9.22 2.43 -3.54
N PRO A 83 7.91 2.18 -3.74
CA PRO A 83 6.99 3.07 -4.46
C PRO A 83 7.04 4.51 -3.97
N VAL A 84 6.93 4.73 -2.66
CA VAL A 84 6.96 6.08 -2.07
C VAL A 84 8.28 6.79 -2.40
N ALA A 85 9.42 6.10 -2.24
CA ALA A 85 10.73 6.65 -2.58
C ALA A 85 10.85 6.99 -4.08
N PHE A 86 10.28 6.16 -4.96
CA PHE A 86 10.28 6.45 -6.40
C PHE A 86 9.47 7.72 -6.72
N PHE A 87 8.29 7.88 -6.15
CA PHE A 87 7.45 9.04 -6.43
C PHE A 87 8.00 10.35 -5.88
N LEU A 88 8.68 10.29 -4.72
CA LEU A 88 9.32 11.44 -4.06
C LEU A 88 10.69 11.78 -4.65
N PHE A 89 11.55 10.79 -4.86
CA PHE A 89 12.96 11.00 -5.21
C PHE A 89 13.32 10.48 -6.60
N GLY A 90 12.64 9.48 -7.13
CA GLY A 90 12.99 8.85 -8.42
C GLY A 90 12.69 9.68 -9.65
N ARG A 91 11.82 10.69 -9.54
CA ARG A 91 11.45 11.57 -10.65
C ARG A 91 12.14 12.93 -10.50
N LYS A 92 12.77 13.41 -11.56
CA LYS A 92 13.14 14.82 -11.67
C LYS A 92 11.85 15.63 -11.80
N GLY A 93 11.72 16.67 -10.98
CA GLY A 93 10.69 17.69 -11.14
C GLY A 93 10.73 18.23 -12.57
N LYS A 94 9.57 18.63 -13.10
CA LYS A 94 9.58 19.49 -14.28
C LYS A 94 10.27 20.78 -13.81
N ASN A 95 11.52 21.00 -14.19
CA ASN A 95 12.11 22.34 -14.05
C ASN A 95 11.14 23.28 -14.76
N LYS A 96 10.42 24.09 -13.99
CA LYS A 96 9.85 25.31 -14.54
C LYS A 96 11.08 26.13 -14.95
N ARG A 97 11.18 26.36 -16.25
CA ARG A 97 12.16 27.28 -16.83
C ARG A 97 12.16 28.59 -16.07
#